data_AF-A0A950DQV8-F1
#
_entry.id   AF-A0A950DQV8-F1
#
_cell.length_a   1.000
_cell.length_b   1.000
_cell.length_c   1.000
_cell.angle_alpha   90.00
_cell.angle_beta   90.00
_cell.angle_gamma   90.00
#
_symmetry.space_group_name_H-M   'P 1'
#
loop_
_entity.id
_entity.type
_entity.pdbx_description
1 polymer ?
#
loop_
_entity_poly.entity_id
_entity_poly.type
_entity_poly.pdbx_seq_one_letter_code
_entity_poly.pdbx_strand_id
1 'polypeptide(L)'
;LHVVSFAVRPLAGAILVGSTVQTQNPSTLYTAMAIGALNTLLVHSSSAATRAASTASTLGAANAPISTGEDVTSILGILLAFLHPYLAAILAALFVMTLIIIAVVIAAVRSGARRGTASRRQPSPPPTS
;
A
#
# COMPACT_ATOMS: atom_id res chain seq x y z
N LEU A 1 -14.73 1.77 -18.03
CA LEU A 1 -15.29 1.93 -16.66
C LEU A 1 -14.22 2.03 -15.54
N HIS A 2 -13.07 1.36 -15.61
CA HIS A 2 -12.08 1.37 -14.50
C HIS A 2 -11.49 2.74 -14.15
N VAL A 3 -11.26 3.62 -15.14
CA VAL A 3 -10.67 4.95 -14.93
C VAL A 3 -11.56 5.85 -14.04
N VAL A 4 -12.88 5.75 -14.20
CA VAL A 4 -13.83 6.50 -13.38
C VAL A 4 -13.77 6.03 -11.92
N SER A 5 -13.70 4.72 -11.67
CA SER A 5 -13.57 4.19 -10.31
C SER A 5 -12.27 4.61 -9.61
N PHE A 6 -11.20 4.82 -10.38
CA PHE A 6 -9.91 5.30 -9.87
C PHE A 6 -9.95 6.75 -9.37
N ALA A 7 -10.82 7.59 -9.95
CA ALA A 7 -11.03 8.97 -9.49
C ALA A 7 -12.09 9.07 -8.38
N VAL A 8 -13.12 8.23 -8.43
CA VAL A 8 -14.22 8.23 -7.45
C VAL A 8 -13.78 7.70 -6.08
N ARG A 9 -12.92 6.67 -6.05
CA ARG A 9 -12.45 6.07 -4.79
C ARG A 9 -11.67 7.03 -3.89
N PRO A 10 -10.67 7.79 -4.37
CA PRO A 10 -9.97 8.79 -3.56
C PRO A 10 -10.91 9.86 -3.01
N LEU A 11 -11.87 10.32 -3.82
CA LEU A 11 -12.88 11.28 -3.37
C LEU A 11 -13.76 10.71 -2.25
N ALA A 12 -14.21 9.46 -2.38
CA ALA A 12 -14.94 8.77 -1.33
C ALA A 12 -14.12 8.66 -0.02
N GLY A 13 -12.83 8.35 -0.14
CA GLY A 13 -11.90 8.30 1.00
C GLY A 13 -11.72 9.66 1.69
N ALA A 14 -11.57 10.74 0.92
CA ALA A 14 -11.52 12.09 1.45
C ALA A 14 -12.81 12.47 2.19
N ILE A 15 -13.97 12.22 1.58
CA ILE A 15 -15.27 12.52 2.18
C ILE A 15 -15.46 11.74 3.48
N LEU A 16 -15.12 10.45 3.49
CA LEU A 16 -15.25 9.60 4.66
C LEU A 16 -14.40 10.13 5.82
N VAL A 17 -13.11 10.42 5.60
CA VAL A 17 -12.25 10.98 6.64
C VAL A 17 -12.75 12.35 7.09
N GLY A 18 -13.12 13.23 6.15
CA GLY A 18 -13.66 14.54 6.48
C GLY A 18 -14.94 14.50 7.32
N SER A 19 -15.77 13.47 7.15
CA SER A 19 -16.97 13.26 7.98
C SER A 19 -16.66 12.81 9.41
N THR A 20 -15.51 12.18 9.64
CA THR A 20 -15.11 11.64 10.93
C THR A 20 -14.25 12.59 11.78
N VAL A 21 -13.58 13.55 11.14
CA VAL A 21 -12.67 14.48 11.82
C VAL A 21 -13.44 15.72 12.30
N GLN A 22 -13.54 15.89 13.62
CA GLN A 22 -14.11 17.08 14.24
C GLN A 22 -12.98 18.08 14.56
N THR A 23 -12.88 19.14 13.75
CA THR A 23 -11.93 20.25 13.96
C THR A 23 -12.52 21.57 13.49
N GLN A 24 -12.21 22.65 14.19
CA GLN A 24 -12.57 24.01 13.76
C GLN A 24 -11.53 24.63 12.82
N ASN A 25 -10.36 24.00 12.67
CA ASN A 25 -9.31 24.49 11.78
C ASN A 25 -9.46 23.86 10.38
N PRO A 26 -9.76 24.67 9.34
CA PRO A 26 -9.94 24.16 7.98
C PRO A 26 -8.69 23.46 7.42
N SER A 27 -7.49 23.92 7.79
CA SER A 27 -6.24 23.33 7.30
C SER A 27 -6.04 21.90 7.79
N THR A 28 -6.39 21.61 9.05
CA THR A 28 -6.36 20.27 9.62
C THR A 28 -7.37 19.35 8.92
N LEU A 29 -8.58 19.85 8.65
CA LEU A 29 -9.61 19.09 7.96
C LEU A 29 -9.16 18.72 6.54
N TYR A 30 -8.69 19.68 5.75
CA TYR A 30 -8.22 19.41 4.38
C TYR A 30 -7.02 18.47 4.34
N THR A 31 -6.10 18.59 5.29
CA THR A 31 -4.96 17.68 5.40
C THR A 31 -5.43 16.26 5.68
N ALA A 32 -6.35 16.07 6.63
CA ALA A 32 -6.90 14.76 6.95
C ALA A 32 -7.66 14.15 5.75
N MET A 33 -8.49 14.96 5.06
CA MET A 33 -9.18 14.53 3.84
C MET A 33 -8.19 14.11 2.74
N ALA A 34 -7.12 14.88 2.52
CA ALA A 34 -6.08 14.54 1.55
C ALA A 34 -5.38 13.22 1.90
N ILE A 35 -5.06 13.00 3.18
CA ILE A 35 -4.51 11.72 3.66
C ILE A 35 -5.50 10.58 3.40
N GLY A 36 -6.79 10.79 3.65
CA GLY A 36 -7.85 9.80 3.35
C GLY A 36 -7.94 9.43 1.87
N ALA A 37 -7.88 10.43 0.98
CA ALA A 37 -7.83 10.21 -0.46
C ALA A 37 -6.60 9.43 -0.90
N LEU A 38 -5.42 9.84 -0.42
CA LEU A 38 -4.15 9.19 -0.74
C LEU A 38 -4.12 7.74 -0.26
N ASN A 39 -4.55 7.49 0.98
CA ASN A 39 -4.63 6.14 1.53
C ASN A 39 -5.54 5.25 0.66
N THR A 40 -6.72 5.75 0.31
CA THR A 40 -7.68 4.99 -0.52
C THR A 40 -7.11 4.69 -1.90
N LEU A 41 -6.43 5.66 -2.53
CA LEU A 41 -5.77 5.47 -3.82
C LEU A 41 -4.68 4.41 -3.74
N LEU A 42 -3.81 4.47 -2.73
CA LEU A 42 -2.71 3.53 -2.53
C LEU A 42 -3.20 2.09 -2.32
N VAL A 43 -4.19 1.90 -1.43
CA VAL A 43 -4.73 0.57 -1.14
C VAL A 43 -5.38 -0.05 -2.38
N HIS A 44 -6.25 0.70 -3.07
CA HIS A 44 -6.98 0.14 -4.21
C HIS A 44 -6.12 -0.02 -5.46
N SER A 45 -5.11 0.83 -5.64
CA SER A 45 -4.12 0.66 -6.72
C SER A 45 -3.24 -0.57 -6.50
N SER A 46 -2.86 -0.86 -5.25
CA SER A 46 -2.15 -2.09 -4.89
C SER A 46 -2.95 -3.33 -5.30
N SER A 47 -4.23 -3.42 -4.91
CA SER A 47 -5.10 -4.55 -5.29
C SER A 47 -5.28 -4.67 -6.81
N ALA A 48 -5.34 -3.55 -7.53
CA ALA A 48 -5.39 -3.56 -8.98
C ALA A 48 -4.07 -4.10 -9.59
N ALA A 49 -2.93 -3.73 -9.02
CA ALA A 49 -1.62 -4.19 -9.46
C ALA A 49 -1.40 -5.69 -9.19
N THR A 50 -1.81 -6.20 -8.02
CA THR A 50 -1.74 -7.65 -7.72
C THR A 50 -2.60 -8.46 -8.66
N ARG A 51 -3.82 -8.00 -8.97
CA ARG A 51 -4.68 -8.67 -9.96
C ARG A 51 -4.10 -8.63 -11.37
N ALA A 52 -3.48 -7.53 -11.77
CA ALA A 52 -2.78 -7.44 -13.05
C ALA A 52 -1.58 -8.41 -13.12
N ALA A 53 -0.76 -8.46 -12.07
CA ALA A 53 0.37 -9.37 -11.97
C ALA A 53 -0.05 -10.85 -11.95
N SER A 54 -1.10 -11.19 -11.19
CA SER A 54 -1.68 -12.54 -11.12
C SER A 54 -2.28 -12.97 -12.46
N THR A 55 -2.96 -12.06 -13.16
CA THR A 55 -3.52 -12.33 -14.49
C THR A 55 -2.40 -12.60 -15.49
N ALA A 56 -1.30 -11.83 -15.43
CA ALA A 56 -0.14 -12.05 -16.28
C ALA A 56 0.60 -13.38 -15.98
N SER A 57 0.62 -13.84 -14.72
CA SER A 57 1.38 -15.04 -14.33
C SER A 57 0.58 -16.34 -14.30
N THR A 58 -0.75 -16.27 -14.10
CA THR A 58 -1.61 -17.45 -13.91
C THR A 58 -2.85 -17.46 -14.81
N LEU A 59 -2.91 -16.56 -15.81
CA LEU A 59 -4.12 -16.31 -16.62
C LEU A 59 -5.36 -15.98 -15.77
N GLY A 60 -5.15 -15.50 -14.54
CA GLY A 60 -6.19 -15.08 -13.61
C GLY A 60 -6.70 -16.16 -12.66
N ALA A 61 -6.18 -17.39 -12.73
CA ALA A 61 -6.61 -18.49 -11.85
C ALA A 61 -6.34 -18.19 -10.35
N ALA A 62 -5.29 -17.44 -10.04
CA ALA A 62 -4.97 -17.07 -8.65
C ALA A 62 -5.79 -15.87 -8.12
N ASN A 63 -6.55 -15.15 -8.95
CA ASN A 63 -7.33 -13.99 -8.49
C ASN A 63 -8.46 -14.39 -7.52
N ALA A 64 -9.14 -15.50 -7.79
CA ALA A 64 -10.25 -15.99 -6.96
C ALA A 64 -9.81 -16.36 -5.54
N PRO A 65 -8.82 -17.28 -5.33
CA PRO A 65 -8.40 -17.64 -3.99
C PRO A 65 -7.77 -16.48 -3.21
N ILE A 66 -7.04 -15.58 -3.88
CA ILE A 66 -6.50 -14.37 -3.24
C ILE A 66 -7.63 -13.47 -2.73
N SER A 67 -8.64 -13.20 -3.57
CA SER A 67 -9.77 -12.36 -3.19
C SER A 67 -10.58 -12.98 -2.06
N THR A 68 -10.82 -14.30 -2.09
CA THR A 68 -11.51 -14.98 -1.00
C THR A 68 -10.74 -14.91 0.31
N GLY A 69 -9.40 -15.02 0.26
CA GLY A 69 -8.55 -14.83 1.43
C GLY A 69 -8.64 -13.41 2.00
N GLU A 70 -8.61 -12.38 1.13
CA GLU A 70 -8.83 -10.98 1.53
C GLU A 70 -10.21 -10.79 2.18
N ASP A 71 -11.26 -11.35 1.60
CA ASP A 71 -12.64 -11.20 2.10
C ASP A 71 -12.81 -11.86 3.47
N VAL A 72 -12.33 -13.09 3.64
CA VAL A 72 -12.39 -13.81 4.93
C VAL A 72 -11.61 -13.05 6.00
N THR A 73 -10.41 -12.59 5.67
CA THR A 73 -9.58 -11.80 6.59
C THR A 73 -10.26 -10.49 6.97
N SER A 74 -10.92 -9.83 6.01
CA SER A 74 -11.65 -8.59 6.24
C SER A 74 -12.85 -8.80 7.16
N ILE A 75 -13.65 -9.83 6.93
CA ILE A 75 -14.81 -10.16 7.77
C ILE A 75 -14.35 -10.46 9.20
N LEU A 76 -13.34 -11.31 9.37
CA LEU A 76 -12.80 -11.64 10.69
C LEU A 76 -12.19 -10.42 11.38
N GLY A 77 -11.48 -9.57 10.64
CA GLY A 77 -10.90 -8.33 11.15
C GLY A 77 -11.98 -7.35 11.62
N ILE A 78 -13.06 -7.19 10.87
CA ILE A 78 -14.21 -6.35 11.25
C ILE A 78 -14.87 -6.91 12.51
N LEU A 79 -15.15 -8.20 12.56
CA LEU A 79 -15.72 -8.85 13.75
C LEU A 79 -14.84 -8.66 14.99
N LEU A 80 -13.52 -8.81 14.83
CA LEU A 80 -12.56 -8.59 15.91
C LEU A 80 -12.53 -7.13 16.35
N ALA A 81 -12.58 -6.17 15.41
CA ALA A 81 -12.62 -4.75 15.71
C ALA A 81 -13.88 -4.33 16.47
N PHE A 82 -15.03 -4.95 16.16
CA PHE A 82 -16.27 -4.72 16.87
C PHE A 82 -16.27 -5.34 18.28
N LEU A 83 -15.78 -6.58 18.41
CA LEU A 83 -15.87 -7.30 19.69
C LEU A 83 -14.73 -6.91 20.67
N HIS A 84 -13.53 -6.65 20.16
CA HIS A 84 -12.33 -6.34 20.94
C HIS A 84 -11.52 -5.20 20.29
N PRO A 85 -11.98 -3.94 20.41
CA PRO A 85 -11.41 -2.82 19.66
C PRO A 85 -9.93 -2.56 19.96
N TYR A 86 -9.52 -2.66 21.22
CA TYR A 86 -8.11 -2.47 21.61
C TYR A 86 -7.20 -3.56 21.06
N LEU A 87 -7.66 -4.83 21.09
CA LEU A 87 -6.89 -5.95 20.55
C LEU A 87 -6.74 -5.83 19.03
N ALA A 88 -7.83 -5.49 18.34
CA ALA A 88 -7.80 -5.25 16.90
C ALA A 88 -6.84 -4.11 16.53
N ALA A 89 -6.86 -3.01 17.29
CA ALA A 89 -5.95 -1.88 17.07
C ALA A 89 -4.48 -2.28 17.24
N ILE A 90 -4.14 -3.05 18.29
CA ILE A 90 -2.77 -3.53 18.52
C ILE A 90 -2.33 -4.45 17.38
N LEU A 91 -3.17 -5.41 16.98
CA LEU A 91 -2.85 -6.34 15.90
C LEU A 91 -2.68 -5.63 14.55
N ALA A 92 -3.55 -4.66 14.25
CA ALA A 92 -3.43 -3.84 13.06
C ALA A 92 -2.12 -3.03 13.05
N ALA A 93 -1.76 -2.42 14.19
CA ALA A 93 -0.51 -1.66 14.33
C ALA A 93 0.72 -2.55 14.12
N LEU A 94 0.75 -3.74 14.73
CA LEU A 94 1.83 -4.71 14.55
C LEU A 94 1.94 -5.15 13.09
N PHE A 95 0.81 -5.48 12.45
CA PHE A 95 0.78 -5.90 11.05
C PHE A 95 1.34 -4.82 10.12
N VAL A 96 0.90 -3.57 10.28
CA VAL A 96 1.41 -2.43 9.49
C VAL A 96 2.91 -2.23 9.73
N MET A 97 3.37 -2.30 10.98
CA MET A 97 4.79 -2.18 11.31
C MET A 97 5.63 -3.26 10.62
N THR A 98 5.18 -4.52 10.65
CA THR A 98 5.86 -5.63 9.95
C THR A 98 5.95 -5.38 8.45
N LEU A 99 4.87 -4.90 7.81
CA LEU A 99 4.88 -4.57 6.38
C LEU A 99 5.86 -3.45 6.04
N ILE A 100 5.93 -2.40 6.87
CA ILE A 100 6.90 -1.31 6.69
C ILE A 100 8.33 -1.84 6.78
N ILE A 101 8.64 -2.68 7.78
CA ILE A 101 9.96 -3.28 7.95
C ILE A 101 10.33 -4.10 6.70
N ILE A 102 9.43 -4.97 6.22
CA ILE A 102 9.66 -5.78 5.02
C ILE A 102 9.92 -4.87 3.80
N ALA A 103 9.11 -3.82 3.61
CA ALA A 103 9.26 -2.89 2.50
C ALA A 103 10.61 -2.15 2.53
N VAL A 104 11.03 -1.68 3.71
CA VAL A 104 12.32 -1.01 3.92
C VAL A 104 13.48 -1.97 3.64
N VAL A 105 13.41 -3.21 4.13
CA VAL A 105 14.44 -4.23 3.89
C VAL A 105 14.56 -4.53 2.39
N ILE A 106 13.44 -4.73 1.68
CA ILE A 106 13.45 -4.95 0.23
C ILE A 106 14.06 -3.75 -0.50
N ALA A 107 13.69 -2.52 -0.13
CA ALA A 107 14.24 -1.31 -0.74
C ALA A 107 15.75 -1.16 -0.48
N ALA A 108 16.21 -1.48 0.72
CA ALA A 108 17.62 -1.47 1.09
C ALA A 108 18.42 -2.49 0.26
N VAL A 109 17.94 -3.73 0.14
CA VAL A 109 18.58 -4.76 -0.70
C VAL A 109 18.65 -4.34 -2.17
N ARG A 110 17.56 -3.78 -2.72
CA ARG A 110 17.51 -3.32 -4.11
C ARG A 110 18.44 -2.14 -4.39
N SER A 111 18.63 -1.25 -3.42
CA SER A 111 19.53 -0.10 -3.57
C SER A 111 21.02 -0.50 -3.50
N GLY A 112 21.37 -1.49 -2.69
CA GLY A 112 22.71 -2.09 -2.67
C GLY A 112 23.08 -2.76 -4.01
N ALA A 113 22.16 -3.53 -4.59
CA ALA A 113 22.36 -4.19 -5.88
C ALA A 113 22.59 -3.19 -7.04
N ARG A 114 21.90 -2.05 -7.04
CA ARG A 114 22.04 -1.00 -8.07
C ARG A 114 23.37 -0.24 -7.97
N ARG A 115 23.94 -0.09 -6.77
CA ARG A 115 25.24 0.58 -6.56
C ARG A 115 26.42 -0.28 -7.01
N GLY A 116 26.37 -1.60 -6.78
CA GLY A 116 27.43 -2.53 -7.22
C GLY A 116 27.62 -2.58 -8.74
N THR A 117 26.55 -2.43 -9.51
CA THR A 117 26.61 -2.40 -10.98
C THR A 117 27.19 -1.10 -11.55
N ALA A 118 27.09 0.02 -10.82
CA ALA A 118 27.66 1.30 -11.25
C ALA A 118 29.18 1.37 -11.03
N SER A 119 29.68 0.77 -9.94
CA SER A 119 31.11 0.75 -9.62
C SER A 119 31.93 -0.15 -10.57
N ARG A 120 31.31 -1.17 -11.18
CA ARG A 120 31.99 -2.07 -12.15
C ARG A 120 32.14 -1.48 -13.56
N ARG A 121 31.59 -0.29 -13.82
CA ARG A 121 31.67 0.39 -15.14
C ARG A 121 32.77 1.45 -15.23
N GLN A 122 33.57 1.66 -14.18
CA GLN A 122 34.70 2.59 -14.25
C GLN A 122 35.86 1.93 -15.03
N PRO A 123 36.23 2.41 -16.23
CA PRO A 123 37.35 1.84 -16.99
C PRO A 123 38.66 2.14 -16.25
N SER A 124 39.51 1.13 -16.10
CA SER A 124 40.87 1.31 -15.59
C SER A 124 41.62 2.34 -16.44
N PRO A 125 42.32 3.32 -15.83
CA PRO A 125 43.05 4.34 -16.59
C PRO A 125 44.11 3.68 -17.49
N PRO A 126 44.34 4.23 -18.70
CA PRO A 126 45.31 3.66 -19.63
C PRO A 126 46.72 3.69 -19.00
N PRO A 127 47.55 2.64 -19.27
CA PRO A 127 48.89 2.57 -18.73
C PRO A 127 49.71 3.75 -19.24
N THR A 128 50.26 4.54 -18.31
CA THR A 128 51.24 5.57 -18.61
C THR A 128 52.57 4.90 -18.91
N SER A 129 52.95 4.89 -20.20
CA SER A 129 54.30 4.53 -20.67
C SER A 129 55.29 5.65 -20.39
#